data_AF-A0A2N5TSN6-F1
#
_entry.id   AF-A0A2N5TSN6-F1
#
_cell.length_a   1.000
_cell.length_b   1.000
_cell.length_c   1.000
_cell.angle_alpha   90.00
_cell.angle_beta   90.00
_cell.angle_gamma   90.00
#
_symmetry.space_group_name_H-M   'P 1'
#
loop_
_entity.id
_entity.type
_entity.pdbx_description
1 polymer ?
#
loop_
_entity_poly.entity_id
_entity_poly.type
_entity_poly.pdbx_seq_one_letter_code
_entity_poly.pdbx_strand_id
1 'polypeptide(L)'
;MFLNLLAIFAAIALVPGTWTLEVSPQEMARAESQWIELPNNMVDNWYPDTVKNVVEGKGSTIQREEHVQNAMLAWKRRIGMDLGQYMKGKLGWPGRIVPQQLPYLSERHYGDSELVRFKENDFPWRLSQDVKHRILWFQLPMVTPEAFKRLDHDPPYPNREYENIHGQRVAALMEYLNEHDMYGWTGLPPAAVNRFRQSSAENHEWTSKSGVSITREEATQAMRWVARHTDRLIEEEFPASRFETVWNRTNYRVRSIKDPNHLHVLVIPKSSPYSYANMR
;
A
#
# COMPACT_ATOMS: atom_id res chain seq x y z
N MET A 1 3.00 -46.95 45.47
CA MET A 1 4.37 -46.57 45.08
C MET A 1 4.29 -45.88 43.73
N PHE A 2 4.31 -44.54 43.75
CA PHE A 2 5.40 -43.66 43.24
C PHE A 2 5.21 -43.35 41.73
N LEU A 3 4.65 -42.18 41.40
CA LEU A 3 5.31 -40.86 41.17
C LEU A 3 6.06 -40.85 39.81
N ASN A 4 5.64 -40.07 38.79
CA ASN A 4 5.80 -38.62 38.57
C ASN A 4 7.17 -38.21 37.96
N LEU A 5 7.09 -37.39 36.91
CA LEU A 5 7.98 -36.28 36.51
C LEU A 5 9.31 -36.49 35.74
N LEU A 6 9.41 -35.71 34.66
CA LEU A 6 10.52 -34.85 34.22
C LEU A 6 11.84 -35.47 33.72
N ALA A 7 12.11 -35.23 32.43
CA ALA A 7 13.34 -34.56 31.97
C ALA A 7 13.10 -33.98 30.56
N ILE A 8 12.35 -32.88 30.46
CA ILE A 8 12.83 -31.58 29.97
C ILE A 8 14.36 -31.42 30.02
N PHE A 9 15.01 -31.46 28.86
CA PHE A 9 16.21 -30.68 28.50
C PHE A 9 16.04 -30.32 27.01
N ALA A 10 15.58 -29.11 26.71
CA ALA A 10 16.44 -27.94 26.46
C ALA A 10 17.36 -28.13 25.23
N ALA A 11 16.81 -27.83 24.06
CA ALA A 11 17.56 -27.24 22.97
C ALA A 11 16.72 -26.11 22.39
N ILE A 12 16.83 -24.94 23.02
CA ILE A 12 16.49 -23.65 22.41
C ILE A 12 17.50 -23.46 21.27
N ALA A 13 17.17 -23.98 20.09
CA ALA A 13 17.79 -23.52 18.87
C ALA A 13 17.06 -22.23 18.49
N LEU A 14 17.74 -21.11 18.75
CA LEU A 14 17.46 -19.81 18.16
C LEU A 14 17.20 -20.00 16.66
N VAL A 15 15.95 -19.88 16.22
CA VAL A 15 15.62 -19.74 14.80
C VAL A 15 15.65 -18.24 14.51
N PRO A 16 16.62 -17.74 13.71
CA PRO A 16 16.52 -16.41 13.15
C PRO A 16 15.33 -16.46 12.18
N GLY A 17 14.25 -15.75 12.50
CA GLY A 17 13.03 -15.74 11.72
C GLY A 17 13.25 -15.16 10.33
N THR A 18 13.46 -16.02 9.33
CA THR A 18 13.20 -15.72 7.93
C THR A 18 11.69 -15.80 7.73
N TRP A 19 11.01 -14.66 7.81
CA TRP A 19 9.64 -14.55 7.31
C TRP A 19 9.66 -14.54 5.79
N THR A 20 9.92 -15.70 5.19
CA THR A 20 9.54 -16.00 3.81
C THR A 20 8.18 -16.67 3.88
N LEU A 21 7.12 -15.90 3.61
CA LEU A 21 5.85 -16.48 3.17
C LEU A 21 6.15 -17.14 1.81
N GLU A 22 6.63 -18.38 1.85
CA GLU A 22 6.70 -19.25 0.68
C GLU A 22 5.26 -19.58 0.30
N VAL A 23 4.70 -18.77 -0.60
CA VAL A 23 3.46 -19.11 -1.29
C VAL A 23 3.78 -20.32 -2.15
N SER A 24 3.05 -21.43 -1.98
CA SER A 24 3.36 -22.65 -2.69
C SER A 24 3.20 -22.45 -4.22
N PRO A 25 4.01 -23.12 -5.05
CA PRO A 25 3.84 -23.06 -6.52
C PRO A 25 2.43 -23.45 -6.98
N GLN A 26 1.71 -24.27 -6.21
CA GLN A 26 0.33 -24.67 -6.48
C GLN A 26 -0.69 -23.56 -6.16
N GLU A 27 -0.46 -22.74 -5.13
CA GLU A 27 -1.24 -21.54 -4.85
C GLU A 27 -0.98 -20.43 -5.88
N MET A 28 0.27 -20.32 -6.37
CA MET A 28 0.61 -19.43 -7.48
C MET A 28 -0.10 -19.83 -8.77
N ALA A 29 -0.12 -21.11 -9.12
CA ALA A 29 -0.79 -21.62 -10.31
C ALA A 29 -2.33 -21.45 -10.25
N ARG A 30 -2.93 -21.56 -9.06
CA ARG A 30 -4.37 -21.26 -8.87
C ARG A 30 -4.66 -19.76 -9.01
N ALA A 31 -3.79 -18.89 -8.50
CA ALA A 31 -3.94 -17.44 -8.61
C ALA A 31 -3.76 -16.93 -10.06
N GLU A 32 -2.91 -17.57 -10.86
CA GLU A 32 -2.74 -17.24 -12.28
C GLU A 32 -3.93 -17.67 -13.16
N SER A 33 -4.72 -18.67 -12.73
CA SER A 33 -5.87 -19.20 -13.49
C SER A 33 -7.17 -18.41 -13.36
N GLN A 34 -7.26 -17.45 -12.44
CA GLN A 34 -8.41 -16.56 -12.31
C GLN A 34 -7.96 -15.12 -12.59
N TRP A 35 -7.93 -14.76 -13.87
CA TRP A 35 -7.98 -13.34 -14.24
C TRP A 35 -9.29 -12.78 -13.70
N ILE A 36 -9.21 -12.09 -12.56
CA ILE A 36 -10.34 -11.34 -12.03
C ILE A 36 -10.51 -10.14 -12.96
N GLU A 37 -11.59 -10.12 -13.74
CA GLU A 37 -12.02 -8.89 -14.40
C GLU A 37 -12.37 -7.87 -13.32
N LEU A 38 -11.48 -6.89 -13.14
CA LEU A 38 -11.75 -5.79 -12.22
C LEU A 38 -12.79 -4.85 -12.85
N PRO A 39 -13.75 -4.33 -12.07
CA PRO A 39 -14.76 -3.42 -12.57
C PRO A 39 -14.13 -2.18 -13.23
N ASN A 40 -14.68 -1.79 -14.37
CA ASN A 40 -14.18 -0.69 -15.18
C ASN A 40 -14.69 0.65 -14.64
N ASN A 41 -13.88 1.32 -13.80
CA ASN A 41 -14.23 2.64 -13.27
C ASN A 41 -13.65 3.74 -14.14
N MET A 42 -14.54 4.42 -14.85
CA MET A 42 -14.23 5.64 -15.59
C MET A 42 -14.14 6.81 -14.63
N VAL A 43 -13.14 7.67 -14.84
CA VAL A 43 -12.84 8.80 -13.96
C VAL A 43 -12.67 10.03 -14.84
N ASP A 44 -13.64 10.95 -14.76
CA ASP A 44 -13.63 12.17 -15.57
C ASP A 44 -13.23 13.40 -14.73
N ASN A 45 -13.44 13.35 -13.40
CA ASN A 45 -13.09 14.44 -12.49
C ASN A 45 -12.10 14.00 -11.41
N TRP A 46 -11.30 14.97 -10.91
CA TRP A 46 -10.51 14.77 -9.70
C TRP A 46 -11.45 14.44 -8.53
N TYR A 47 -12.43 15.31 -8.32
CA TYR A 47 -13.47 15.13 -7.31
C TYR A 47 -14.86 15.13 -7.99
N PRO A 48 -15.78 14.22 -7.62
CA PRO A 48 -15.58 13.15 -6.63
C PRO A 48 -14.84 11.92 -7.21
N ASP A 49 -14.77 11.74 -8.53
CA ASP A 49 -14.52 10.43 -9.15
C ASP A 49 -13.16 9.81 -8.77
N THR A 50 -12.05 10.55 -8.94
CA THR A 50 -10.69 10.03 -8.63
C THR A 50 -10.57 9.75 -7.14
N VAL A 51 -10.93 10.74 -6.32
CA VAL A 51 -10.85 10.66 -4.85
C VAL A 51 -11.69 9.49 -4.33
N LYS A 52 -12.93 9.36 -4.79
CA LYS A 52 -13.84 8.27 -4.41
C LYS A 52 -13.26 6.91 -4.74
N ASN A 53 -12.80 6.70 -5.98
CA ASN A 53 -12.28 5.40 -6.39
C ASN A 53 -11.07 4.98 -5.54
N VAL A 54 -10.15 5.89 -5.26
CA VAL A 54 -8.99 5.56 -4.42
C VAL A 54 -9.40 5.30 -2.96
N VAL A 55 -10.20 6.19 -2.36
CA VAL A 55 -10.62 6.09 -0.94
C VAL A 55 -11.52 4.88 -0.67
N GLU A 56 -12.30 4.44 -1.66
CA GLU A 56 -13.09 3.20 -1.58
C GLU A 56 -12.26 1.92 -1.83
N GLY A 57 -10.93 2.03 -1.93
CA GLY A 57 -10.06 0.88 -2.19
C GLY A 57 -10.15 0.32 -3.61
N LYS A 58 -10.58 1.14 -4.57
CA LYS A 58 -10.76 0.78 -6.00
C LYS A 58 -9.80 1.54 -6.92
N GLY A 59 -8.76 2.17 -6.38
CA GLY A 59 -7.81 2.96 -7.18
C GLY A 59 -7.17 2.14 -8.31
N SER A 60 -6.87 0.86 -8.04
CA SER A 60 -6.30 -0.08 -9.00
C SER A 60 -7.22 -0.43 -10.18
N THR A 61 -8.50 -0.06 -10.11
CA THR A 61 -9.50 -0.34 -11.15
C THR A 61 -9.74 0.84 -12.10
N ILE A 62 -9.07 1.98 -11.87
CA ILE A 62 -9.06 3.12 -12.79
C ILE A 62 -8.31 2.70 -14.06
N GLN A 63 -8.99 2.79 -15.20
CA GLN A 63 -8.44 2.32 -16.47
C GLN A 63 -7.42 3.28 -17.06
N ARG A 64 -6.65 2.76 -18.00
CA ARG A 64 -5.87 3.57 -18.94
C ARG A 64 -6.70 3.82 -20.18
N GLU A 65 -6.35 4.85 -20.95
CA GLU A 65 -6.81 4.90 -22.33
C GLU A 65 -6.30 3.69 -23.12
N GLU A 66 -7.08 3.23 -24.09
CA GLU A 66 -6.78 2.02 -24.85
C GLU A 66 -5.38 2.06 -25.49
N HIS A 67 -5.01 3.20 -26.06
CA HIS A 67 -3.71 3.38 -26.70
C HIS A 67 -2.54 3.28 -25.69
N VAL A 68 -2.72 3.81 -24.47
CA VAL A 68 -1.72 3.72 -23.38
C VAL A 68 -1.64 2.29 -22.84
N GLN A 69 -2.78 1.61 -22.70
CA GLN A 69 -2.83 0.20 -22.30
C GLN A 69 -2.09 -0.68 -23.33
N ASN A 70 -2.35 -0.47 -24.61
CA ASN A 70 -1.68 -1.20 -25.69
C ASN A 70 -0.17 -0.92 -25.72
N ALA A 71 0.25 0.33 -25.48
CA ALA A 71 1.67 0.68 -25.36
C ALA A 71 2.32 -0.02 -24.16
N MET A 72 1.66 -0.06 -23.00
CA MET A 72 2.15 -0.78 -21.82
C MET A 72 2.30 -2.28 -22.10
N LEU A 73 1.30 -2.91 -22.73
CA LEU A 73 1.36 -4.33 -23.08
C LEU A 73 2.48 -4.63 -24.09
N ALA A 74 2.68 -3.76 -25.09
CA ALA A 74 3.78 -3.89 -26.03
C ALA A 74 5.15 -3.71 -25.36
N TRP A 75 5.28 -2.75 -24.44
CA TRP A 75 6.48 -2.57 -23.62
C TRP A 75 6.77 -3.80 -22.76
N LYS A 76 5.77 -4.35 -22.06
CA LYS A 76 5.92 -5.58 -21.25
C LYS A 76 6.42 -6.75 -22.09
N ARG A 77 5.84 -6.96 -23.28
CA ARG A 77 6.26 -8.03 -24.20
C ARG A 77 7.70 -7.89 -24.71
N ARG A 78 8.24 -6.67 -24.76
CA ARG A 78 9.64 -6.41 -25.17
C ARG A 78 10.64 -6.65 -24.05
N ILE A 79 10.20 -6.58 -22.79
CA ILE A 79 11.03 -6.89 -21.64
C ILE A 79 11.10 -8.41 -21.53
N GLY A 80 12.08 -9.02 -22.18
CA GLY A 80 12.33 -10.46 -22.15
C GLY A 80 12.91 -10.98 -20.82
N MET A 81 12.57 -10.34 -19.70
CA MET A 81 13.01 -10.69 -18.35
C MET A 81 11.93 -10.36 -17.33
N ASP A 82 12.13 -10.78 -16.08
CA ASP A 82 11.25 -10.40 -14.98
C ASP A 82 11.14 -8.86 -14.86
N LEU A 83 9.91 -8.34 -14.80
CA LEU A 83 9.64 -6.90 -14.74
C LEU A 83 10.20 -6.28 -13.46
N GLY A 84 10.23 -7.03 -12.35
CA GLY A 84 10.83 -6.59 -11.10
C GLY A 84 12.33 -6.38 -11.22
N GLN A 85 13.05 -7.35 -11.80
CA GLN A 85 14.48 -7.23 -12.10
C GLN A 85 14.78 -6.08 -13.06
N TYR A 86 13.96 -5.93 -14.11
CA TYR A 86 14.09 -4.80 -15.03
C TYR A 86 13.96 -3.46 -14.30
N MET A 87 12.92 -3.31 -13.46
CA MET A 87 12.70 -2.07 -12.72
C MET A 87 13.79 -1.80 -11.69
N LYS A 88 14.29 -2.83 -10.99
CA LYS A 88 15.47 -2.70 -10.13
C LYS A 88 16.67 -2.15 -10.88
N GLY A 89 16.96 -2.68 -12.07
CA GLY A 89 18.01 -2.13 -12.95
C GLY A 89 17.75 -0.66 -13.31
N LYS A 90 16.52 -0.29 -13.67
CA LYS A 90 16.12 1.09 -13.98
C LYS A 90 16.13 2.05 -12.79
N LEU A 91 16.05 1.53 -11.57
CA LEU A 91 16.09 2.30 -10.33
C LEU A 91 17.50 2.36 -9.72
N GLY A 92 18.44 1.55 -10.23
CA GLY A 92 19.78 1.42 -9.67
C GLY A 92 19.83 0.56 -8.41
N TRP A 93 18.89 -0.39 -8.25
CA TRP A 93 18.71 -1.23 -7.06
C TRP A 93 18.95 -2.72 -7.37
N PRO A 94 20.17 -3.12 -7.77
CA PRO A 94 20.43 -4.51 -8.19
C PRO A 94 20.29 -5.53 -7.05
N GLY A 95 20.29 -5.10 -5.79
CA GLY A 95 20.13 -5.95 -4.62
C GLY A 95 19.13 -5.38 -3.61
N ARG A 96 18.61 -6.24 -2.74
CA ARG A 96 17.73 -5.83 -1.65
C ARG A 96 18.56 -5.16 -0.57
N ILE A 97 18.29 -3.88 -0.31
CA ILE A 97 18.84 -3.19 0.85
C ILE A 97 18.00 -3.59 2.06
N VAL A 98 18.66 -4.04 3.13
CA VAL A 98 18.04 -4.24 4.44
C VAL A 98 18.43 -3.03 5.28
N PRO A 99 17.53 -2.06 5.50
CA PRO A 99 17.88 -0.86 6.25
C PRO A 99 18.22 -1.25 7.68
N GLN A 100 19.38 -0.81 8.16
CA GLN A 100 19.81 -1.05 9.55
C GLN A 100 18.97 -0.25 10.55
N GLN A 101 18.24 0.77 10.10
CA GLN A 101 17.39 1.64 10.90
C GLN A 101 16.01 1.78 10.24
N LEU A 102 14.94 1.82 11.05
CA LEU A 102 13.53 1.93 10.65
C LEU A 102 13.09 0.90 9.61
N PRO A 103 12.55 -0.26 10.03
CA PRO A 103 12.22 -1.36 9.13
C PRO A 103 10.94 -1.12 8.33
N TYR A 104 10.50 0.13 8.12
CA TYR A 104 9.27 0.45 7.39
C TYR A 104 9.37 1.79 6.62
N LEU A 105 8.55 1.96 5.60
CA LEU A 105 8.48 3.19 4.79
C LEU A 105 8.02 4.39 5.64
N SER A 106 8.81 5.47 5.63
CA SER A 106 8.62 6.68 6.42
C SER A 106 9.20 7.89 5.70
N GLU A 107 8.74 9.09 6.08
CA GLU A 107 9.23 10.40 5.64
C GLU A 107 10.74 10.57 5.74
N ARG A 108 11.40 9.91 6.70
CA ARG A 108 12.86 9.99 6.87
C ARG A 108 13.66 9.43 5.70
N HIS A 109 13.03 8.65 4.84
CA HIS A 109 13.64 8.12 3.63
C HIS A 109 13.45 9.03 2.41
N TYR A 110 12.79 10.18 2.57
CA TYR A 110 12.72 11.18 1.51
C TYR A 110 14.12 11.65 1.11
N GLY A 111 14.38 11.75 -0.19
CA GLY A 111 15.69 12.10 -0.72
C GLY A 111 16.71 10.96 -0.73
N ASP A 112 16.47 9.85 -0.01
CA ASP A 112 17.33 8.66 -0.10
C ASP A 112 17.04 7.88 -1.39
N SER A 113 17.87 8.16 -2.37
CA SER A 113 17.91 7.52 -3.68
C SER A 113 18.00 6.00 -3.70
N GLU A 114 18.56 5.41 -2.65
CA GLU A 114 18.77 3.97 -2.55
C GLU A 114 17.51 3.27 -2.04
N LEU A 115 16.65 3.99 -1.33
CA LEU A 115 15.46 3.44 -0.70
C LEU A 115 14.15 3.86 -1.37
N VAL A 116 14.07 5.08 -1.89
CA VAL A 116 12.83 5.70 -2.36
C VAL A 116 13.06 6.50 -3.65
N ARG A 117 12.15 6.38 -4.62
CA ARG A 117 12.14 7.17 -5.85
C ARG A 117 10.72 7.57 -6.26
N PHE A 118 10.48 8.86 -6.45
CA PHE A 118 9.32 9.35 -7.19
C PHE A 118 9.65 9.40 -8.68
N LYS A 119 8.76 8.86 -9.52
CA LYS A 119 8.86 8.92 -10.99
C LYS A 119 7.51 9.23 -11.60
N GLU A 120 7.50 9.75 -12.83
CA GLU A 120 6.28 9.75 -13.64
C GLU A 120 5.89 8.32 -13.98
N ASN A 121 4.59 8.07 -14.01
CA ASN A 121 4.11 6.82 -14.57
C ASN A 121 4.19 6.91 -16.10
N ASP A 122 5.06 6.10 -16.70
CA ASP A 122 5.21 6.00 -18.16
C ASP A 122 3.90 5.56 -18.86
N PHE A 123 3.02 4.88 -18.11
CA PHE A 123 1.72 4.40 -18.58
C PHE A 123 0.63 4.86 -17.61
N PRO A 124 0.28 6.15 -17.61
CA PRO A 124 -0.66 6.71 -16.65
C PRO A 124 -2.07 6.15 -16.88
N TRP A 125 -2.82 6.04 -15.78
CA TRP A 125 -4.28 5.90 -15.84
C TRP A 125 -4.92 7.10 -16.55
N ARG A 126 -6.11 6.89 -17.08
CA ARG A 126 -7.00 7.95 -17.57
C ARG A 126 -7.50 8.72 -16.36
N LEU A 127 -7.06 9.95 -16.23
CA LEU A 127 -7.32 10.82 -15.09
C LEU A 127 -7.87 12.15 -15.60
N SER A 128 -8.50 12.92 -14.72
CA SER A 128 -8.98 14.25 -15.06
C SER A 128 -7.83 15.19 -15.42
N GLN A 129 -8.18 16.31 -16.05
CA GLN A 129 -7.24 17.37 -16.36
C GLN A 129 -6.45 17.83 -15.12
N ASP A 130 -5.19 18.21 -15.35
CA ASP A 130 -4.19 18.66 -14.36
C ASP A 130 -3.73 17.62 -13.33
N VAL A 131 -4.34 16.43 -13.30
CA VAL A 131 -3.89 15.35 -12.41
C VAL A 131 -2.63 14.71 -12.97
N LYS A 132 -1.57 14.73 -12.15
CA LYS A 132 -0.33 14.01 -12.43
C LYS A 132 -0.38 12.62 -11.81
N HIS A 133 0.05 11.64 -12.59
CA HIS A 133 0.22 10.27 -12.12
C HIS A 133 1.70 9.99 -11.85
N ARG A 134 2.06 9.90 -10.57
CA ARG A 134 3.40 9.52 -10.12
C ARG A 134 3.41 8.09 -9.60
N ILE A 135 4.56 7.44 -9.69
CA ILE A 135 4.83 6.19 -8.99
C ILE A 135 5.86 6.48 -7.91
N LEU A 136 5.53 6.12 -6.67
CA LEU A 136 6.49 6.04 -5.59
C LEU A 136 7.03 4.62 -5.53
N TRP A 137 8.28 4.44 -5.93
CA TRP A 137 9.03 3.19 -5.80
C TRP A 137 9.78 3.17 -4.49
N PHE A 138 9.84 2.01 -3.83
CA PHE A 138 10.54 1.89 -2.56
C PHE A 138 10.98 0.45 -2.26
N GLN A 139 12.09 0.29 -1.51
CA GLN A 139 12.61 -1.02 -1.09
C GLN A 139 12.03 -1.53 0.23
N LEU A 140 11.54 -0.61 1.07
CA LEU A 140 11.05 -0.90 2.42
C LEU A 140 9.63 -1.52 2.43
N PRO A 141 9.26 -2.34 3.41
CA PRO A 141 7.85 -2.69 3.60
C PRO A 141 7.07 -1.48 4.16
N MET A 142 5.78 -1.36 3.82
CA MET A 142 4.90 -0.35 4.44
C MET A 142 4.28 -0.84 5.75
N VAL A 143 4.01 -2.15 5.83
CA VAL A 143 3.23 -2.76 6.91
C VAL A 143 4.15 -3.66 7.72
N THR A 144 4.63 -3.14 8.86
CA THR A 144 5.41 -3.89 9.85
C THR A 144 4.86 -3.60 11.26
N PRO A 145 5.25 -4.39 12.29
CA PRO A 145 4.89 -4.08 13.67
C PRO A 145 5.33 -2.68 14.08
N GLU A 146 6.53 -2.26 13.67
CA GLU A 146 7.09 -0.96 13.99
C GLU A 146 6.31 0.20 13.38
N ALA A 147 5.68 0.01 12.22
CA ALA A 147 4.81 1.03 11.61
C ALA A 147 3.59 1.35 12.50
N PHE A 148 3.18 0.44 13.38
CA PHE A 148 2.14 0.69 14.37
C PHE A 148 2.62 1.51 15.56
N LYS A 149 3.93 1.60 15.86
CA LYS A 149 4.41 2.40 17.00
C LYS A 149 4.03 3.86 16.84
N ARG A 150 3.41 4.45 17.86
CA ARG A 150 3.13 5.89 17.96
C ARG A 150 4.43 6.67 18.10
N LEU A 151 4.57 7.74 17.31
CA LEU A 151 5.61 8.75 17.44
C LEU A 151 5.15 9.88 18.38
N ASP A 152 6.07 10.68 18.91
CA ASP A 152 5.72 11.72 19.89
C ASP A 152 4.73 12.76 19.35
N HIS A 153 4.78 13.05 18.05
CA HIS A 153 3.89 13.98 17.36
C HIS A 153 2.64 13.32 16.75
N ASP A 154 2.47 12.00 16.91
CA ASP A 154 1.26 11.32 16.48
C ASP A 154 0.09 11.62 17.45
N PRO A 155 -1.16 11.63 16.97
CA PRO A 155 -2.31 11.59 17.85
C PRO A 155 -2.33 10.30 18.69
N PRO A 156 -3.16 10.21 19.74
CA PRO A 156 -3.37 8.97 20.47
C PRO A 156 -3.72 7.81 19.54
N TYR A 157 -3.40 6.59 19.96
CA TYR A 157 -3.77 5.39 19.22
C TYR A 157 -5.28 5.37 18.96
N PRO A 158 -5.73 5.09 17.73
CA PRO A 158 -7.16 4.98 17.42
C PRO A 158 -7.81 3.78 18.12
N ASN A 159 -7.03 2.73 18.38
CA ASN A 159 -7.40 1.59 19.21
C ASN A 159 -6.22 1.23 20.13
N ARG A 160 -6.47 1.06 21.43
CA ARG A 160 -5.44 0.71 22.43
C ARG A 160 -4.74 -0.61 22.16
N GLU A 161 -5.39 -1.56 21.49
CA GLU A 161 -4.76 -2.85 21.11
C GLU A 161 -3.53 -2.64 20.19
N TYR A 162 -3.43 -1.50 19.51
CA TYR A 162 -2.30 -1.19 18.62
C TYR A 162 -1.01 -0.88 19.40
N GLU A 163 -1.11 -0.58 20.71
CA GLU A 163 0.05 -0.42 21.59
C GLU A 163 0.86 -1.71 21.70
N ASN A 164 0.19 -2.86 21.67
CA ASN A 164 0.85 -4.16 21.63
C ASN A 164 1.20 -4.54 20.18
N ILE A 165 2.27 -3.95 19.65
CA ILE A 165 2.69 -4.14 18.27
C ILE A 165 3.03 -5.60 17.89
N HIS A 166 3.31 -6.45 18.87
CA HIS A 166 3.57 -7.88 18.68
C HIS A 166 2.38 -8.75 19.10
N GLY A 167 1.24 -8.13 19.40
CA GLY A 167 0.00 -8.80 19.78
C GLY A 167 -0.74 -9.40 18.58
N GLN A 168 -1.66 -10.33 18.88
CA GLN A 168 -2.46 -11.04 17.88
C GLN A 168 -3.29 -10.08 17.01
N ARG A 169 -3.85 -9.01 17.60
CA ARG A 169 -4.63 -8.01 16.86
C ARG A 169 -3.80 -7.32 15.78
N VAL A 170 -2.59 -6.83 16.12
CA VAL A 170 -1.70 -6.18 15.15
C VAL A 170 -1.23 -7.17 14.08
N ALA A 171 -0.92 -8.41 14.45
CA ALA A 171 -0.58 -9.46 13.48
C ALA A 171 -1.72 -9.71 12.46
N ALA A 172 -2.96 -9.82 12.94
CA ALA A 172 -4.13 -10.00 12.07
C ALA A 172 -4.37 -8.78 11.17
N LEU A 173 -4.22 -7.55 11.69
CA LEU A 173 -4.33 -6.33 10.89
C LEU A 173 -3.23 -6.21 9.85
N MET A 174 -1.99 -6.60 10.18
CA MET A 174 -0.90 -6.65 9.21
C MET A 174 -1.18 -7.65 8.09
N GLU A 175 -1.74 -8.83 8.42
CA GLU A 175 -2.17 -9.81 7.42
C GLU A 175 -3.22 -9.18 6.49
N TYR A 176 -4.29 -8.60 7.06
CA TYR A 176 -5.32 -7.91 6.29
C TYR A 176 -4.74 -6.83 5.37
N LEU A 177 -3.90 -5.93 5.92
CA LEU A 177 -3.34 -4.82 5.19
C LEU A 177 -2.35 -5.24 4.11
N ASN A 178 -1.75 -6.43 4.16
CA ASN A 178 -0.89 -6.94 3.09
C ASN A 178 -1.68 -7.67 1.99
N GLU A 179 -2.83 -8.25 2.33
CA GLU A 179 -3.69 -8.96 1.39
C GLU A 179 -4.65 -8.05 0.60
N HIS A 180 -4.89 -6.83 1.07
CA HIS A 180 -5.82 -5.87 0.46
C HIS A 180 -5.13 -4.63 -0.10
N ASP A 181 -5.86 -3.89 -0.95
CA ASP A 181 -5.42 -2.58 -1.42
C ASP A 181 -5.27 -1.64 -0.22
N MET A 182 -4.16 -0.90 -0.18
CA MET A 182 -4.02 0.23 0.75
C MET A 182 -4.17 1.53 -0.02
N TYR A 183 -4.67 2.54 0.68
CA TYR A 183 -4.81 3.88 0.13
C TYR A 183 -4.59 4.93 1.22
N GLY A 184 -4.35 6.15 0.77
CA GLY A 184 -4.25 7.31 1.63
C GLY A 184 -4.41 8.59 0.84
N TRP A 185 -4.29 9.72 1.53
CA TRP A 185 -4.52 11.04 0.95
C TRP A 185 -3.89 12.13 1.82
N THR A 186 -3.53 13.23 1.17
CA THR A 186 -2.98 14.43 1.81
C THR A 186 -3.55 15.69 1.16
N GLY A 187 -3.60 16.80 1.90
CA GLY A 187 -4.11 18.07 1.38
C GLY A 187 -5.63 18.17 1.17
N LEU A 188 -6.37 17.05 1.28
CA LEU A 188 -7.83 17.00 1.23
C LEU A 188 -8.45 17.14 2.63
N PRO A 189 -9.49 17.99 2.82
CA PRO A 189 -10.16 18.11 4.11
C PRO A 189 -11.07 16.90 4.41
N PRO A 190 -11.41 16.63 5.68
CA PRO A 190 -12.26 15.49 6.05
C PRO A 190 -13.59 15.40 5.28
N ALA A 191 -14.21 16.53 4.95
CA ALA A 191 -15.46 16.59 4.18
C ALA A 191 -15.32 16.06 2.74
N ALA A 192 -14.11 16.05 2.17
CA ALA A 192 -13.85 15.49 0.84
C ALA A 192 -13.76 13.97 0.83
N VAL A 193 -13.53 13.33 1.98
CA VAL A 193 -13.20 11.88 2.06
C VAL A 193 -14.16 11.08 2.93
N ASN A 194 -14.65 11.65 4.04
CA ASN A 194 -15.46 10.94 5.04
C ASN A 194 -16.85 10.53 4.52
N ARG A 195 -17.30 11.12 3.40
CA ARG A 195 -18.57 10.76 2.76
C ARG A 195 -18.50 9.45 1.97
N PHE A 196 -17.29 9.00 1.62
CA PHE A 196 -17.10 7.79 0.82
C PHE A 196 -16.96 6.57 1.72
N ARG A 197 -17.35 5.41 1.19
CA ARG A 197 -17.23 4.13 1.89
C ARG A 197 -15.76 3.71 1.90
N GLN A 198 -15.05 4.04 2.96
CA GLN A 198 -13.66 3.64 3.14
C GLN A 198 -13.54 2.11 3.21
N SER A 199 -12.54 1.58 2.50
CA SER A 199 -12.25 0.16 2.30
C SER A 199 -13.15 -0.56 1.29
N SER A 200 -12.51 -1.40 0.49
CA SER A 200 -13.15 -2.33 -0.45
C SER A 200 -13.76 -3.55 0.26
N ALA A 201 -13.57 -3.69 1.58
CA ALA A 201 -14.19 -4.76 2.35
C ALA A 201 -15.71 -4.76 2.15
N GLU A 202 -16.25 -5.93 1.81
CA GLU A 202 -17.68 -6.16 1.80
C GLU A 202 -18.28 -5.93 3.20
N ASN A 203 -19.61 -5.99 3.33
CA ASN A 203 -20.26 -5.87 4.64
C ASN A 203 -19.95 -7.05 5.60
N HIS A 204 -19.13 -8.00 5.16
CA HIS A 204 -18.70 -9.17 5.91
C HIS A 204 -17.39 -8.89 6.63
N GLU A 205 -17.28 -9.34 7.88
CA GLU A 205 -16.03 -9.31 8.62
C GLU A 205 -14.98 -10.21 7.95
N TRP A 206 -13.72 -9.78 7.96
CA TRP A 206 -12.62 -10.57 7.44
C TRP A 206 -11.94 -11.32 8.58
N THR A 207 -11.69 -12.61 8.41
CA THR A 207 -11.05 -13.46 9.43
C THR A 207 -9.63 -13.79 9.01
N SER A 208 -8.66 -13.46 9.86
CA SER A 208 -7.25 -13.84 9.69
C SER A 208 -7.04 -15.36 9.73
N LYS A 209 -5.88 -15.82 9.25
CA LYS A 209 -5.48 -17.25 9.39
C LYS A 209 -5.47 -17.75 10.83
N SER A 210 -5.26 -16.84 11.79
CA SER A 210 -5.27 -17.14 13.22
C SER A 210 -6.68 -17.15 13.85
N GLY A 211 -7.74 -16.86 13.09
CA GLY A 211 -9.12 -16.82 13.58
C GLY A 211 -9.56 -15.47 14.16
N VAL A 212 -8.69 -14.45 14.18
CA VAL A 212 -9.07 -13.08 14.60
C VAL A 212 -9.93 -12.44 13.51
N SER A 213 -11.14 -12.00 13.88
CA SER A 213 -12.05 -11.24 13.02
C SER A 213 -11.69 -9.75 13.02
N ILE A 214 -11.76 -9.13 11.83
CA ILE A 214 -11.48 -7.72 11.58
C ILE A 214 -12.67 -7.10 10.85
N THR A 215 -13.27 -6.11 11.50
CA THR A 215 -14.31 -5.28 10.91
C THR A 215 -13.76 -4.30 9.89
N ARG A 216 -14.62 -3.78 9.02
CA ARG A 216 -14.25 -2.75 8.04
C ARG A 216 -13.74 -1.47 8.73
N GLU A 217 -14.35 -1.10 9.84
CA GLU A 217 -13.98 0.07 10.64
C GLU A 217 -12.58 -0.10 11.22
N GLU A 218 -12.26 -1.26 11.81
CA GLU A 218 -10.90 -1.57 12.29
C GLU A 218 -9.88 -1.58 11.16
N ALA A 219 -10.21 -2.20 10.03
CA ALA A 219 -9.34 -2.22 8.85
C ALA A 219 -9.04 -0.79 8.36
N THR A 220 -10.05 0.08 8.32
CA THR A 220 -9.91 1.48 7.92
C THR A 220 -9.06 2.26 8.92
N GLN A 221 -9.29 2.08 10.23
CA GLN A 221 -8.48 2.73 11.28
C GLN A 221 -7.02 2.28 11.23
N ALA A 222 -6.76 0.99 11.11
CA ALA A 222 -5.41 0.45 10.98
C ALA A 222 -4.73 0.92 9.70
N MET A 223 -5.46 0.98 8.59
CA MET A 223 -4.94 1.49 7.33
C MET A 223 -4.54 2.95 7.46
N ARG A 224 -5.40 3.83 7.97
CA ARG A 224 -5.07 5.24 8.22
C ARG A 224 -3.92 5.40 9.20
N TRP A 225 -3.87 4.56 10.23
CA TRP A 225 -2.78 4.55 11.19
C TRP A 225 -1.45 4.26 10.49
N VAL A 226 -1.32 3.13 9.78
CA VAL A 226 -0.06 2.78 9.08
C VAL A 226 0.25 3.76 7.94
N ALA A 227 -0.78 4.18 7.20
CA ALA A 227 -0.67 5.10 6.06
C ALA A 227 -0.06 6.46 6.45
N ARG A 228 -0.17 6.92 7.69
CA ARG A 228 0.34 8.22 8.14
C ARG A 228 1.83 8.45 7.82
N HIS A 229 2.63 7.39 7.87
CA HIS A 229 4.07 7.47 7.53
C HIS A 229 4.29 7.68 6.04
N THR A 230 3.46 7.06 5.21
CA THR A 230 3.48 7.23 3.75
C THR A 230 2.89 8.58 3.35
N ASP A 231 1.81 9.02 4.00
CA ASP A 231 1.20 10.34 3.83
C ASP A 231 2.27 11.43 4.07
N ARG A 232 3.01 11.36 5.19
CA ARG A 232 4.13 12.29 5.48
C ARG A 232 5.24 12.26 4.43
N LEU A 233 5.67 11.07 3.99
CA LEU A 233 6.66 10.95 2.93
C LEU A 233 6.20 11.58 1.60
N ILE A 234 4.91 11.43 1.27
CA ILE A 234 4.32 12.05 0.08
C ILE A 234 4.24 13.57 0.25
N GLU A 235 3.99 14.09 1.45
CA GLU A 235 3.97 15.54 1.73
C GLU A 235 5.34 16.21 1.57
N GLU A 236 6.44 15.49 1.74
CA GLU A 236 7.79 16.01 1.44
C GLU A 236 7.95 16.36 -0.07
N GLU A 237 7.39 15.54 -0.96
CA GLU A 237 7.41 15.78 -2.41
C GLU A 237 6.26 16.71 -2.86
N PHE A 238 5.07 16.52 -2.29
CA PHE A 238 3.84 17.22 -2.64
C PHE A 238 3.20 17.84 -1.39
N PRO A 239 3.69 19.02 -0.95
CA PRO A 239 3.21 19.65 0.28
C PRO A 239 1.69 19.85 0.28
N ALA A 240 1.03 19.40 1.35
CA ALA A 240 -0.43 19.48 1.52
C ALA A 240 -0.98 20.93 1.49
N SER A 241 -0.13 21.93 1.69
CA SER A 241 -0.48 23.35 1.53
C SER A 241 -0.68 23.76 0.07
N ARG A 242 -0.10 23.02 -0.88
CA ARG A 242 -0.08 23.35 -2.32
C ARG A 242 -0.74 22.30 -3.20
N PHE A 243 -0.85 21.07 -2.72
CA PHE A 243 -1.34 19.94 -3.49
C PHE A 243 -2.44 19.19 -2.74
N GLU A 244 -3.29 18.53 -3.50
CA GLU A 244 -4.17 17.46 -3.03
C GLU A 244 -3.63 16.16 -3.62
N THR A 245 -3.49 15.14 -2.77
CA THR A 245 -3.01 13.83 -3.20
C THR A 245 -3.95 12.74 -2.74
N VAL A 246 -4.11 11.72 -3.57
CA VAL A 246 -4.62 10.42 -3.18
C VAL A 246 -3.65 9.36 -3.71
N TRP A 247 -3.49 8.27 -2.98
CA TRP A 247 -2.60 7.20 -3.43
C TRP A 247 -3.20 5.83 -3.20
N ASN A 248 -2.81 4.88 -4.05
CA ASN A 248 -3.21 3.48 -3.97
C ASN A 248 -1.98 2.58 -4.09
N ARG A 249 -1.86 1.65 -3.14
CA ARG A 249 -0.96 0.53 -3.19
C ARG A 249 -1.79 -0.73 -3.42
N THR A 250 -1.85 -1.14 -4.68
CA THR A 250 -2.57 -2.33 -5.14
C THR A 250 -2.14 -3.58 -4.38
N ASN A 251 -3.11 -4.44 -4.06
CA ASN A 251 -2.88 -5.70 -3.35
C ASN A 251 -1.88 -6.60 -4.09
N TYR A 252 -1.22 -7.47 -3.32
CA TYR A 252 -0.15 -8.31 -3.85
C TYR A 252 -0.61 -9.32 -4.92
N ARG A 253 -1.90 -9.70 -4.92
CA ARG A 253 -2.44 -10.71 -5.84
C ARG A 253 -2.58 -10.18 -7.26
N VAL A 254 -2.91 -8.89 -7.44
CA VAL A 254 -3.14 -8.29 -8.76
C VAL A 254 -2.02 -7.36 -9.23
N ARG A 255 -1.01 -7.10 -8.41
CA ARG A 255 0.13 -6.24 -8.75
C ARG A 255 1.07 -6.92 -9.75
N SER A 256 1.35 -6.26 -10.88
CA SER A 256 2.23 -6.80 -11.92
C SER A 256 3.73 -6.79 -11.60
N ILE A 257 4.18 -5.97 -10.65
CA ILE A 257 5.57 -5.93 -10.17
C ILE A 257 5.54 -6.02 -8.64
N LYS A 258 5.95 -7.16 -8.09
CA LYS A 258 5.87 -7.42 -6.64
C LYS A 258 7.05 -6.82 -5.88
N ASP A 259 8.21 -6.79 -6.50
CA ASP A 259 9.47 -6.30 -5.94
C ASP A 259 10.28 -5.61 -7.06
N PRO A 260 10.64 -4.31 -6.95
CA PRO A 260 10.50 -3.45 -5.78
C PRO A 260 9.04 -3.05 -5.51
N ASN A 261 8.76 -2.64 -4.27
CA ASN A 261 7.44 -2.15 -3.93
C ASN A 261 7.16 -0.83 -4.64
N HIS A 262 5.87 -0.59 -4.91
CA HIS A 262 5.42 0.66 -5.46
C HIS A 262 3.97 0.98 -5.08
N LEU A 263 3.65 2.26 -5.15
CA LEU A 263 2.29 2.77 -5.06
C LEU A 263 2.06 3.88 -6.10
N HIS A 264 0.82 4.02 -6.52
CA HIS A 264 0.35 5.05 -7.43
C HIS A 264 -0.01 6.29 -6.62
N VAL A 265 0.62 7.44 -6.90
CA VAL A 265 0.31 8.74 -6.29
C VAL A 265 -0.33 9.64 -7.35
N LEU A 266 -1.58 10.02 -7.12
CA LEU A 266 -2.34 10.92 -7.98
C LEU A 266 -2.33 12.30 -7.33
N VAL A 267 -1.91 13.31 -8.07
CA VAL A 267 -1.62 14.65 -7.52
C VAL A 267 -2.28 15.71 -8.37
N ILE A 268 -3.00 16.63 -7.74
CA ILE A 268 -3.48 17.85 -8.39
C ILE A 268 -3.01 19.09 -7.61
N PRO A 269 -2.55 20.16 -8.28
CA PRO A 269 -2.27 21.43 -7.61
C PRO A 269 -3.56 22.07 -7.08
N LYS A 270 -3.52 22.63 -5.87
CA LYS A 270 -4.65 23.42 -5.32
C LYS A 270 -4.95 24.70 -6.11
N SER A 271 -4.04 25.11 -7.00
CA SER A 271 -4.29 26.21 -7.94
C SER A 271 -5.11 25.77 -9.17
N SER A 272 -5.30 24.47 -9.40
CA SER A 272 -6.11 23.99 -10.52
C SER A 272 -7.59 24.26 -10.27
N PRO A 273 -8.36 24.73 -11.27
CA PRO A 273 -9.81 24.91 -11.13
C PRO A 273 -10.56 23.59 -10.86
N TYR A 274 -9.93 22.43 -11.12
CA TYR A 274 -10.50 21.11 -10.89
C TYR A 274 -10.18 20.53 -9.49
N SER A 275 -9.39 21.24 -8.68
CA SER A 275 -9.09 20.85 -7.29
C SER A 275 -10.31 21.01 -6.39
N TYR A 276 -10.45 20.14 -5.38
CA TYR A 276 -11.55 20.24 -4.41
C TYR A 276 -11.57 21.60 -3.71
N ALA A 277 -10.40 22.17 -3.43
CA ALA A 277 -10.26 23.52 -2.85
C ALA A 277 -10.94 24.65 -3.66
N ASN A 278 -11.17 24.45 -4.96
CA ASN A 278 -11.80 25.44 -5.84
C ASN A 278 -13.23 25.05 -6.28
N MET A 279 -13.73 23.90 -5.81
CA MET A 279 -15.10 23.50 -6.07
C MET A 279 -16.04 24.31 -5.17
N ARG A 280 -16.94 25.06 -5.81
CA ARG A 280 -17.99 25.83 -5.13
C ARG A 280 -19.19 24.97 -4.81
#